data_AF-A0A7W1FX62-F1
#
_entry.id   AF-A0A7W1FX62-F1
#
_cell.length_a   1.000
_cell.length_b   1.000
_cell.length_c   1.000
_cell.angle_alpha   90.00
_cell.angle_beta   90.00
_cell.angle_gamma   90.00
#
_symmetry.space_group_name_H-M   'P 1'
#
loop_
_entity.id
_entity.type
_entity.pdbx_description
1 polymer ?
#
loop_
_entity_poly.entity_id
_entity_poly.type
_entity_poly.pdbx_seq_one_letter_code
_entity_poly.pdbx_strand_id
1 'polypeptide(L)'
;MKKQAFIFIIAALLAIPALGQRSKKSAEIGVFFGGSYYIGDLNPLGHFNQFTKPAAGIVFRYNFNPRLAARINVLYGGIQGDDSYSPSPALQQRNLNFKSSLGEASAQLEFNFLDY
;
A
#
# COMPACT_ATOMS: atom_id res chain seq x y z
N MET A 1 -10.36 -35.83 -0.70
CA MET A 1 -9.56 -35.00 -1.64
C MET A 1 -9.47 -33.53 -1.22
N LYS A 2 -10.58 -32.77 -1.12
CA LYS A 2 -10.53 -31.32 -0.77
C LYS A 2 -9.87 -30.98 0.59
N LYS A 3 -10.09 -31.81 1.63
CA LYS A 3 -9.49 -31.62 2.97
C LYS A 3 -7.97 -31.86 2.99
N GLN A 4 -7.48 -32.83 2.21
CA GLN A 4 -6.04 -33.10 2.10
C GLN A 4 -5.33 -31.96 1.36
N ALA A 5 -5.93 -31.44 0.28
CA ALA A 5 -5.40 -30.27 -0.43
C ALA A 5 -5.29 -29.03 0.48
N PHE A 6 -6.29 -28.80 1.36
CA PHE A 6 -6.25 -27.71 2.33
C PHE A 6 -5.11 -27.87 3.36
N ILE A 7 -4.87 -29.09 3.84
CA ILE A 7 -3.75 -29.39 4.75
C ILE A 7 -2.41 -29.20 4.03
N PHE A 8 -2.28 -29.61 2.77
CA PHE A 8 -1.08 -29.38 1.97
C PHE A 8 -0.80 -27.90 1.73
N ILE A 9 -1.84 -27.09 1.49
CA ILE A 9 -1.72 -25.64 1.33
C ILE A 9 -1.25 -24.99 2.64
N ILE A 10 -1.84 -25.37 3.78
CA ILE A 10 -1.42 -24.88 5.09
C ILE A 10 0.01 -25.30 5.42
N ALA A 11 0.37 -26.57 5.18
CA ALA A 11 1.72 -27.08 5.39
C ALA A 11 2.75 -26.37 4.50
N ALA A 12 2.40 -26.08 3.23
CA ALA A 12 3.22 -25.29 2.33
C ALA A 12 3.38 -23.84 2.81
N LEU A 13 2.32 -23.23 3.34
CA LEU A 13 2.37 -21.88 3.92
C LEU A 13 3.26 -21.82 5.17
N LEU A 14 3.23 -22.86 6.00
CA LEU A 14 4.01 -22.98 7.24
C LEU A 14 5.47 -23.38 7.04
N ALA A 15 5.86 -23.85 5.85
CA ALA A 15 7.24 -24.23 5.52
C ALA A 15 8.10 -23.03 5.06
N ILE A 16 7.49 -21.91 4.69
CA ILE A 16 8.15 -20.68 4.23
C ILE A 16 9.09 -20.03 5.27
N PRO A 17 8.79 -19.96 6.59
CA PRO A 17 9.64 -19.27 7.55
C PRO A 17 10.97 -19.99 7.87
N ALA A 18 11.15 -21.25 7.48
CA ALA A 18 12.35 -22.03 7.81
C ALA A 18 13.62 -21.64 7.00
N LEU A 19 13.47 -20.85 5.93
CA LEU A 19 14.57 -20.41 5.06
C LEU A 19 15.19 -19.06 5.46
N GLY A 20 14.66 -18.41 6.51
CA GLY A 20 15.03 -17.05 6.93
C GLY A 20 16.31 -16.94 7.76
N GLN A 21 17.39 -17.63 7.40
CA GLN A 21 18.68 -17.40 8.07
C GLN A 21 19.24 -16.03 7.67
N ARG A 22 19.36 -15.16 8.68
CA ARG A 22 19.92 -13.78 8.68
C ARG A 22 21.15 -13.62 7.79
N SER A 23 20.95 -13.25 6.53
CA SER A 23 21.98 -12.61 5.71
C SER A 23 21.87 -11.10 5.90
N LYS A 24 23.00 -10.42 6.17
CA LYS A 24 23.07 -8.95 6.27
C LYS A 24 22.58 -8.25 4.99
N LYS A 25 22.59 -8.97 3.86
CA LYS A 25 22.00 -8.56 2.59
C LYS A 25 20.84 -9.49 2.26
N SER A 26 19.64 -8.96 2.10
CA SER A 26 18.45 -9.73 1.78
C SER A 26 17.57 -8.98 0.79
N ALA A 27 16.83 -9.73 -0.03
CA ALA A 27 15.80 -9.20 -0.89
C ALA A 27 14.45 -9.74 -0.42
N GLU A 28 13.47 -8.86 -0.31
CA GLU A 28 12.11 -9.16 0.12
C GLU A 28 11.17 -8.77 -1.01
N ILE A 29 10.24 -9.67 -1.33
CA ILE A 29 9.09 -9.37 -2.17
C ILE A 29 7.83 -9.48 -1.32
N GLY A 30 6.95 -8.49 -1.43
CA GLY A 30 5.74 -8.39 -0.66
C GLY A 30 4.58 -7.88 -1.51
N VAL A 31 3.39 -8.02 -0.95
CA VAL A 31 2.15 -7.48 -1.51
C VAL A 31 1.62 -6.39 -0.58
N PHE A 32 1.05 -5.35 -1.16
CA PHE A 32 0.37 -4.29 -0.45
C PHE A 32 -1.14 -4.45 -0.62
N PHE A 33 -1.87 -4.31 0.48
CA PHE A 33 -3.33 -4.16 0.49
C PHE A 33 -3.66 -3.04 1.47
N GLY A 34 -4.43 -2.05 1.04
CA GLY A 34 -4.76 -0.90 1.86
C GLY A 34 -5.78 0.00 1.19
N GLY A 35 -5.73 1.29 1.54
CA GLY A 35 -6.60 2.31 0.97
C GLY A 35 -5.80 3.44 0.32
N SER A 36 -6.39 4.06 -0.70
CA SER A 36 -5.94 5.30 -1.32
C SER A 36 -7.03 6.35 -1.23
N TYR A 37 -6.65 7.60 -1.00
CA TYR A 37 -7.54 8.76 -1.02
C TYR A 37 -6.78 9.98 -1.53
N TYR A 38 -7.49 10.89 -2.19
CA TYR A 38 -6.93 12.14 -2.67
C TYR A 38 -6.90 13.17 -1.54
N ILE A 39 -5.84 13.95 -1.45
CA ILE A 39 -5.77 15.15 -0.61
C ILE A 39 -5.49 16.32 -1.55
N GLY A 40 -6.35 17.34 -1.51
CA GLY A 40 -6.23 18.55 -2.33
C GLY A 40 -7.54 19.31 -2.43
N ASP A 41 -7.77 20.06 -3.50
CA ASP A 41 -8.84 21.06 -3.59
C ASP A 41 -10.26 20.54 -3.32
N LEU A 42 -10.56 19.30 -3.73
CA LEU A 42 -11.85 18.62 -3.51
C LEU A 42 -11.89 17.77 -2.23
N ASN A 43 -10.77 17.65 -1.52
CA ASN A 43 -10.69 16.96 -0.23
C ASN A 43 -9.53 17.53 0.63
N PRO A 44 -9.64 18.77 1.12
CA PRO A 44 -8.49 19.47 1.70
C PRO A 44 -8.10 18.97 3.10
N LEU A 45 -9.04 18.37 3.84
CA LEU A 45 -8.83 17.98 5.26
C LEU A 45 -9.20 16.51 5.54
N GLY A 46 -9.68 15.77 4.54
CA GLY A 46 -10.26 14.45 4.76
C GLY A 46 -9.26 13.33 4.60
N HIS A 47 -8.73 12.86 5.73
CA HIS A 47 -8.09 11.53 5.79
C HIS A 47 -9.15 10.47 6.11
N PHE A 48 -9.03 9.28 5.52
CA PHE A 48 -9.84 8.10 5.86
C PHE A 48 -11.36 8.34 5.81
N ASN A 49 -11.83 9.20 4.91
CA ASN A 49 -13.24 9.53 4.75
C ASN A 49 -13.92 8.64 3.68
N GLN A 50 -15.16 8.98 3.30
CA GLN A 50 -15.95 8.29 2.28
C GLN A 50 -15.28 8.22 0.90
N PHE A 51 -14.23 9.01 0.65
CA PHE A 51 -13.46 9.02 -0.60
C PHE A 51 -12.33 7.98 -0.62
N THR A 52 -12.08 7.30 0.49
CA THR A 52 -11.11 6.21 0.56
C THR A 52 -11.54 5.03 -0.32
N LYS A 53 -10.64 4.58 -1.19
CA LYS A 53 -10.83 3.43 -2.08
C LYS A 53 -9.82 2.35 -1.80
N PRO A 54 -10.15 1.08 -2.07
CA PRO A 54 -9.16 0.01 -1.98
C PRO A 54 -7.99 0.26 -2.93
N ALA A 55 -6.80 -0.05 -2.44
CA ALA A 55 -5.56 -0.02 -3.20
C ALA A 55 -4.79 -1.31 -2.94
N ALA A 56 -4.10 -1.79 -3.97
CA ALA A 56 -3.26 -2.98 -3.88
C ALA A 56 -1.99 -2.79 -4.71
N GLY A 57 -0.97 -3.60 -4.45
CA GLY A 57 0.26 -3.52 -5.21
C GLY A 57 1.32 -4.52 -4.81
N ILE A 58 2.48 -4.37 -5.42
CA ILE A 58 3.66 -5.18 -5.15
C ILE A 58 4.75 -4.28 -4.61
N VAL A 59 5.49 -4.80 -3.63
CA VAL A 59 6.61 -4.15 -2.99
C VAL A 59 7.84 -5.03 -3.15
N PHE A 60 8.95 -4.44 -3.59
CA PHE A 60 10.25 -5.08 -3.57
C PHE A 60 11.17 -4.27 -2.67
N ARG A 61 11.84 -4.91 -1.72
CA ARG A 61 12.82 -4.28 -0.84
C ARG A 61 14.15 -5.03 -0.93
N TYR A 62 15.23 -4.28 -1.01
CA TYR A 62 16.59 -4.80 -0.95
C TYR A 62 17.32 -4.18 0.23
N ASN A 63 17.65 -5.00 1.22
CA ASN A 63 18.41 -4.62 2.40
C ASN A 63 19.91 -4.72 2.08
N PHE A 64 20.63 -3.59 2.14
CA PHE A 64 22.08 -3.56 1.96
C PHE A 64 22.82 -3.98 3.24
N ASN A 65 22.25 -3.60 4.39
CA ASN A 65 22.68 -3.94 5.74
C ASN A 65 21.48 -3.79 6.71
N PRO A 66 21.60 -4.10 8.02
CA PRO A 66 20.48 -3.98 8.96
C PRO A 66 19.86 -2.57 9.06
N ARG A 67 20.59 -1.53 8.66
CA ARG A 67 20.19 -0.12 8.77
C ARG A 67 19.78 0.53 7.46
N LEU A 68 20.17 -0.01 6.31
CA LEU A 68 19.94 0.63 5.01
C LEU A 68 19.28 -0.33 4.03
N ALA A 69 18.19 0.12 3.43
CA ALA A 69 17.49 -0.61 2.38
C ALA A 69 17.06 0.33 1.25
N ALA A 70 16.86 -0.23 0.06
CA ALA A 70 16.14 0.40 -1.04
C ALA A 70 14.82 -0.32 -1.25
N ARG A 71 13.76 0.41 -1.54
CA ARG A 71 12.42 -0.13 -1.77
C ARG A 71 11.84 0.43 -3.07
N ILE A 72 11.23 -0.46 -3.84
CA ILE A 72 10.44 -0.13 -5.04
C ILE A 72 9.00 -0.57 -4.78
N ASN A 73 8.04 0.28 -5.14
CA ASN A 73 6.62 -0.03 -5.08
C ASN A 73 5.98 0.15 -6.44
N VAL A 74 5.06 -0.74 -6.77
CA VAL A 74 4.10 -0.57 -7.87
C VAL A 74 2.72 -0.76 -7.28
N LEU A 75 1.95 0.32 -7.18
CA LEU A 75 0.64 0.36 -6.55
C LEU A 75 -0.43 0.71 -7.59
N TYR A 76 -1.63 0.18 -7.38
CA TYR A 76 -2.82 0.52 -8.15
C TYR A 76 -4.00 0.72 -7.20
N GLY A 77 -4.71 1.84 -7.35
CA GLY A 77 -5.80 2.20 -6.47
C GLY A 77 -6.77 3.17 -7.13
N GLY A 78 -7.84 3.49 -6.41
CA GLY A 78 -8.81 4.50 -6.81
C GLY A 78 -8.62 5.80 -6.04
N ILE A 79 -8.91 6.93 -6.67
CA ILE A 79 -9.04 8.21 -5.99
C ILE A 79 -10.33 8.90 -6.45
N GLN A 80 -10.95 9.65 -5.55
CA GLN A 80 -12.09 10.49 -5.86
C GLN A 80 -12.13 11.71 -4.94
N GLY A 81 -12.89 12.71 -5.35
CA GLY A 81 -13.20 13.90 -4.56
C GLY A 81 -14.51 14.50 -5.07
N ASP A 82 -15.27 15.12 -4.16
CA ASP A 82 -16.60 15.63 -4.46
C ASP A 82 -16.94 16.79 -3.51
N ASP A 83 -17.13 17.98 -4.09
CA ASP A 83 -17.44 19.21 -3.37
C ASP A 83 -18.79 19.19 -2.66
N SER A 84 -19.72 18.33 -3.07
CA SER A 84 -21.04 18.21 -2.43
C SER A 84 -20.93 17.75 -0.97
N TYR A 85 -19.82 17.10 -0.59
CA TYR A 85 -19.52 16.70 0.77
C TYR A 85 -18.65 17.73 1.53
N SER A 86 -18.30 18.86 0.90
CA SER A 86 -17.46 19.88 1.51
C SER A 86 -18.23 20.67 2.59
N PRO A 87 -17.62 21.04 3.72
CA PRO A 87 -18.27 21.92 4.70
C PRO A 87 -18.38 23.38 4.22
N SER A 88 -17.71 23.75 3.13
CA SER A 88 -17.73 25.10 2.58
C SER A 88 -18.90 25.29 1.60
N PRO A 89 -19.83 26.23 1.85
CA PRO A 89 -20.93 26.52 0.93
C PRO A 89 -20.43 26.96 -0.46
N ALA A 90 -19.30 27.67 -0.54
CA ALA A 90 -18.71 28.09 -1.80
C ALA A 90 -18.21 26.89 -2.63
N LEU A 91 -17.65 25.87 -1.97
CA LEU A 91 -17.24 24.63 -2.65
C LEU A 91 -18.48 23.82 -3.07
N GLN A 92 -19.49 23.69 -2.20
CA GLN A 92 -20.76 23.05 -2.58
C GLN A 92 -21.42 23.74 -3.78
N GLN A 93 -21.37 25.08 -3.87
CA GLN A 93 -21.87 25.83 -5.03
C GLN A 93 -21.04 25.57 -6.29
N ARG A 94 -19.73 25.35 -6.15
CA ARG A 94 -18.82 24.96 -7.25
C ARG A 94 -19.15 23.57 -7.77
N ASN A 95 -19.54 22.65 -6.89
CA ASN A 95 -20.06 21.31 -7.18
C ASN A 95 -19.19 20.48 -8.15
N LEU A 96 -17.87 20.57 -8.04
CA LEU A 96 -16.97 19.73 -8.82
C LEU A 96 -16.87 18.35 -8.19
N ASN A 97 -16.64 17.34 -9.03
CA ASN A 97 -16.35 15.99 -8.61
C ASN A 97 -15.45 15.28 -9.61
N PHE A 98 -14.70 14.29 -9.14
CA PHE A 98 -13.93 13.41 -10.00
C PHE A 98 -13.81 12.00 -9.40
N LYS A 99 -13.56 11.04 -10.28
CA LYS A 99 -13.21 9.66 -9.93
C LYS A 99 -12.20 9.15 -10.94
N SER A 100 -11.05 8.67 -10.46
CA SER A 100 -9.98 8.16 -11.31
C SER A 100 -9.37 6.91 -10.72
N SER A 101 -8.91 6.00 -11.58
CA SER A 101 -7.90 5.03 -11.19
C SER A 101 -6.52 5.69 -11.22
N LEU A 102 -5.62 5.21 -10.37
CA LEU A 102 -4.26 5.70 -10.23
C LEU A 102 -3.30 4.52 -10.15
N GLY A 103 -2.34 4.48 -11.06
CA GLY A 103 -1.15 3.63 -10.96
C GLY A 103 0.02 4.46 -10.45
N GLU A 104 0.73 3.97 -9.44
CA GLU A 104 1.90 4.62 -8.85
C GLU A 104 3.11 3.69 -8.95
N ALA A 105 4.25 4.25 -9.39
CA ALA A 105 5.56 3.61 -9.23
C ALA A 105 6.44 4.53 -8.41
N SER A 106 7.05 4.00 -7.34
CA SER A 106 7.90 4.79 -6.45
C SER A 106 9.15 4.03 -6.01
N ALA A 107 10.23 4.77 -5.78
CA ALA A 107 11.49 4.26 -5.25
C ALA A 107 11.87 5.04 -4.00
N GLN A 108 12.31 4.35 -2.95
CA GLN A 108 12.57 4.89 -1.62
C GLN A 108 13.90 4.33 -1.09
N LEU A 109 14.63 5.14 -0.33
CA LEU A 109 15.71 4.68 0.54
C LEU A 109 15.19 4.67 1.97
N GLU A 110 15.37 3.55 2.66
CA GLU A 110 14.90 3.36 4.03
C GLU A 110 16.11 3.28 4.98
N PHE A 111 16.03 4.02 6.08
CA PHE A 111 16.99 3.94 7.18
C PHE A 111 16.30 3.39 8.43
N ASN A 112 16.80 2.27 8.95
CA ASN A 112 16.33 1.68 10.20
C ASN A 112 17.17 2.20 11.37
N PHE A 113 16.51 2.86 12.31
CA PHE A 113 17.15 3.40 13.53
C PHE A 113 17.47 2.32 14.57
N LEU A 114 16.75 1.19 14.53
CA LEU A 114 16.97 0.05 15.41
C LEU A 114 17.68 -1.06 14.62
N ASP A 115 18.67 -1.70 15.24
CA ASP A 115 19.33 -2.86 14.66
C ASP A 115 18.37 -4.08 14.68
N TYR A 116 18.36 -4.84 13.58
CA TYR A 116 17.48 -6.00 13.33
C TYR A 116 18.18 -7.35 13.60
#